data_AF-A0A6J2N7W1-F1
#
_entry.id   AF-A0A6J2N7W1-F1
#
_cell.length_a   1.000
_cell.length_b   1.000
_cell.length_c   1.000
_cell.angle_alpha   90.00
_cell.angle_beta   90.00
_cell.angle_gamma   90.00
#
_symmetry.space_group_name_H-M   'P 1'
#
loop_
_entity.id
_entity.type
_entity.pdbx_description
1 polymer ?
#
loop_
_entity_poly.entity_id
_entity_poly.type
_entity_poly.pdbx_seq_one_letter_code
_entity_poly.pdbx_strand_id
1 'polypeptide(L)'
;MPTGSARGYKASSGQGRQRLLPKQGSMSKGGMLGKNQIVLCQNNIRSQAHMNRVVTHELIHAFDHCRAHVDWFTNVRHLACSEVRAANLSGDCSLVNEIFRLHFGLKQHHQTCVRDRAILSILAVRNISKEVAEKAVDDVFESCFNDHEPFGRIPHNKTYAKYAYRDFQNRDRYYSNI
;
A
#
# COMPACT_ATOMS: atom_id res chain seq x y z
N MET A 1 -3.21 -9.34 41.17
CA MET A 1 -4.15 -8.20 41.04
C MET A 1 -3.54 -7.01 41.77
N PRO A 2 -3.56 -5.81 41.16
CA PRO A 2 -4.60 -4.88 41.58
C PRO A 2 -5.56 -4.55 40.43
N THR A 3 -6.80 -4.39 40.83
CA THR A 3 -7.97 -4.04 40.05
C THR A 3 -8.01 -2.53 39.85
N GLY A 4 -7.87 -2.07 38.60
CA GLY A 4 -8.10 -0.68 38.21
C GLY A 4 -9.24 -0.61 37.20
N SER A 5 -10.44 -0.32 37.69
CA SER A 5 -11.61 -0.02 36.85
C SER A 5 -11.43 1.37 36.25
N ALA A 6 -11.29 1.46 34.93
CA ALA A 6 -11.52 2.71 34.19
C ALA A 6 -12.85 2.61 33.47
N ARG A 7 -13.92 3.04 34.15
CA ARG A 7 -15.20 3.37 33.52
C ARG A 7 -15.07 4.70 32.78
N GLY A 8 -15.68 4.74 31.61
CA GLY A 8 -16.28 5.95 31.04
C GLY A 8 -15.39 6.71 30.07
N TYR A 9 -15.72 6.64 28.78
CA TYR A 9 -16.30 7.79 28.07
C TYR A 9 -17.30 7.26 27.03
N LYS A 10 -18.55 7.73 27.12
CA LYS A 10 -19.61 7.59 26.12
C LYS A 10 -20.19 8.99 25.92
N ALA A 11 -19.99 9.58 24.74
CA ALA A 11 -20.68 10.74 24.14
C ALA A 11 -19.86 11.16 22.90
N SER A 12 -20.39 11.60 21.76
CA SER A 12 -21.73 11.99 21.38
C SER A 12 -21.87 11.84 19.87
N SER A 13 -23.11 11.67 19.43
CA SER A 13 -23.62 11.75 18.07
C SER A 13 -23.10 12.94 17.28
N GLY A 14 -22.68 12.69 16.03
CA GLY A 14 -22.34 13.70 15.04
C GLY A 14 -21.79 13.01 13.79
N GLN A 15 -22.43 13.23 12.65
CA GLN A 15 -22.16 12.62 11.35
C GLN A 15 -20.66 12.58 10.98
N GLY A 16 -20.22 11.47 10.36
CA GLY A 16 -19.07 11.48 9.44
C GLY A 16 -17.67 11.23 10.03
N ARG A 17 -17.43 10.11 10.71
CA ARG A 17 -16.06 9.59 10.94
C ARG A 17 -16.05 8.06 10.94
N GLN A 18 -15.78 7.44 9.80
CA GLN A 18 -15.58 5.99 9.73
C GLN A 18 -14.18 5.65 9.22
N ARG A 19 -13.31 5.49 10.22
CA ARG A 19 -12.16 4.58 10.30
C ARG A 19 -12.01 3.57 9.16
N LEU A 20 -10.84 3.58 8.54
CA LEU A 20 -10.14 2.34 8.20
C LEU A 20 -9.69 1.69 9.53
N LEU A 21 -10.61 0.98 10.19
CA LEU A 21 -10.21 -0.05 11.14
C LEU A 21 -10.12 -1.36 10.35
N PRO A 22 -9.09 -2.18 10.56
CA PRO A 22 -9.21 -3.58 10.21
C PRO A 22 -10.44 -4.14 10.94
N LYS A 23 -11.28 -4.89 10.23
CA LYS A 23 -12.31 -5.72 10.87
C LYS A 23 -11.62 -6.59 11.93
N GLN A 24 -12.30 -6.76 13.07
CA GLN A 24 -11.84 -7.62 14.17
C GLN A 24 -11.42 -9.00 13.61
N GLY A 25 -10.12 -9.29 13.66
CA GLY A 25 -9.55 -10.56 13.21
C GLY A 25 -8.32 -10.46 12.29
N SER A 26 -8.07 -9.33 11.61
CA SER A 26 -6.81 -9.12 10.87
C SER A 26 -5.96 -8.03 11.52
N MET A 27 -4.74 -8.38 11.95
CA MET A 27 -3.81 -7.41 12.50
C MET A 27 -3.17 -6.63 11.34
N SER A 28 -3.81 -5.52 10.92
CA SER A 28 -3.17 -4.59 9.98
C SER A 28 -1.88 -4.04 10.57
N LYS A 29 -0.79 -4.16 9.81
CA LYS A 29 0.57 -3.77 10.21
C LYS A 29 0.78 -2.26 10.13
N GLY A 30 -0.03 -1.60 9.31
CA GLY A 30 -0.18 -0.15 9.18
C GLY A 30 -1.49 0.19 8.49
N GLY A 31 -1.75 1.49 8.33
CA GLY A 31 -2.88 2.00 7.58
C GLY A 31 -2.95 3.53 7.58
N MET A 32 -3.62 4.10 6.59
CA MET A 32 -3.92 5.54 6.53
C MET A 32 -5.14 5.88 7.40
N LEU A 33 -4.95 6.71 8.44
CA LEU A 33 -6.04 7.21 9.30
C LEU A 33 -6.39 8.67 8.95
N GLY A 34 -7.50 8.87 8.23
CA GLY A 34 -7.86 10.20 7.72
C GLY A 34 -6.88 10.70 6.65
N LYS A 35 -7.13 11.88 6.08
CA LYS A 35 -6.44 12.31 4.85
C LYS A 35 -4.90 12.44 4.95
N ASN A 36 -4.31 12.46 6.16
CA ASN A 36 -2.91 12.87 6.38
C ASN A 36 -2.15 12.10 7.48
N GLN A 37 -2.54 10.89 7.89
CA GLN A 37 -1.80 10.15 8.94
C GLN A 37 -1.48 8.72 8.53
N ILE A 38 -0.23 8.33 8.70
CA ILE A 38 0.23 6.94 8.59
C ILE A 38 0.40 6.39 10.00
N VAL A 39 -0.23 5.26 10.28
CA VAL A 39 -0.06 4.54 11.55
C VAL A 39 0.71 3.25 11.33
N LEU A 40 1.67 2.98 12.21
CA LEU A 40 2.48 1.77 12.20
C LEU A 40 2.30 1.03 13.53
N CYS A 41 2.02 -0.28 13.44
CA CYS A 41 1.86 -1.13 14.61
C CYS A 41 3.19 -1.86 14.90
N GLN A 42 4.02 -1.29 15.76
CA GLN A 42 5.37 -1.82 16.07
C GLN A 42 5.37 -3.30 16.49
N ASN A 43 4.36 -3.73 17.25
CA ASN A 43 4.19 -5.11 17.70
C ASN A 43 4.02 -6.14 16.55
N ASN A 44 3.73 -5.67 15.32
CA ASN A 44 3.62 -6.51 14.13
C ASN A 44 4.82 -6.42 13.18
N ILE A 45 5.84 -5.61 13.54
CA ILE A 45 7.03 -5.36 12.74
C ILE A 45 8.19 -6.22 13.26
N ARG A 46 8.59 -7.19 12.44
CA ARG A 46 9.60 -8.21 12.78
C ARG A 46 11.05 -7.81 12.47
N SER A 47 11.26 -6.81 11.62
CA SER A 47 12.60 -6.37 11.20
C SER A 47 12.54 -5.00 10.52
N GLN A 48 13.70 -4.33 10.40
CA GLN A 48 13.79 -3.05 9.68
C GLN A 48 13.44 -3.18 8.19
N ALA A 49 13.79 -4.30 7.56
CA ALA A 49 13.39 -4.55 6.17
C ALA A 49 11.86 -4.64 6.03
N HIS A 50 11.18 -5.27 6.99
CA HIS A 50 9.72 -5.34 7.01
C HIS A 50 9.09 -3.96 7.31
N MET A 51 9.67 -3.19 8.23
CA MET A 51 9.26 -1.80 8.50
C MET A 51 9.32 -0.96 7.23
N ASN A 52 10.43 -0.99 6.51
CA ASN A 52 10.63 -0.19 5.30
C ASN A 52 9.58 -0.49 4.23
N ARG A 53 9.22 -1.76 4.05
CA ARG A 53 8.16 -2.18 3.11
C ARG A 53 6.80 -1.62 3.53
N VAL A 54 6.42 -1.79 4.80
CA VAL A 54 5.14 -1.29 5.33
C VAL A 54 5.07 0.24 5.20
N VAL A 55 6.12 0.95 5.61
CA VAL A 55 6.15 2.43 5.51
C VAL A 55 6.06 2.88 4.06
N THR A 56 6.78 2.23 3.14
CA THR A 56 6.73 2.58 1.71
C THR A 56 5.33 2.32 1.14
N HIS A 57 4.69 1.21 1.51
CA HIS A 57 3.33 0.88 1.12
C HIS A 57 2.34 1.99 1.51
N GLU A 58 2.37 2.41 2.78
CA GLU A 58 1.49 3.48 3.27
C GLU A 58 1.82 4.86 2.67
N LEU A 59 3.10 5.12 2.39
CA LEU A 59 3.51 6.35 1.69
C LEU A 59 3.02 6.40 0.25
N ILE A 60 2.96 5.26 -0.45
CA ILE A 60 2.34 5.20 -1.78
C ILE A 60 0.86 5.53 -1.69
N HIS A 61 0.12 4.98 -0.73
CA HIS A 61 -1.27 5.38 -0.54
C HIS A 61 -1.42 6.89 -0.28
N ALA A 62 -0.55 7.46 0.57
CA ALA A 62 -0.58 8.90 0.84
C ALA A 62 -0.29 9.73 -0.43
N PHE A 63 0.71 9.32 -1.22
CA PHE A 63 1.05 9.96 -2.49
C PHE A 63 -0.12 9.89 -3.48
N ASP A 64 -0.78 8.75 -3.57
CA ASP A 64 -1.91 8.50 -4.48
C ASP A 64 -3.11 9.35 -4.08
N HIS A 65 -3.39 9.47 -2.78
CA HIS A 65 -4.43 10.34 -2.27
C HIS A 65 -4.22 11.80 -2.72
N CYS A 66 -2.98 12.28 -2.63
CA CYS A 66 -2.61 13.65 -3.00
C CYS A 66 -2.63 13.88 -4.51
N ARG A 67 -2.06 12.97 -5.30
CA ARG A 67 -1.88 13.15 -6.75
C ARG A 67 -3.14 12.84 -7.56
N ALA A 68 -3.82 11.75 -7.24
CA ALA A 68 -4.89 11.19 -8.07
C ALA A 68 -6.28 11.35 -7.44
N HIS A 69 -6.37 12.03 -6.29
CA HIS A 69 -7.63 12.23 -5.56
C HIS A 69 -8.42 10.92 -5.36
N VAL A 70 -7.71 9.87 -4.95
CA VAL A 70 -8.24 8.52 -4.78
C VAL A 70 -9.49 8.52 -3.90
N ASP A 71 -10.53 7.87 -4.39
CA ASP A 71 -11.77 7.63 -3.67
C ASP A 71 -11.69 6.27 -3.00
N TRP A 72 -11.26 6.29 -1.75
CA TRP A 72 -11.02 5.09 -0.95
C TRP A 72 -12.28 4.31 -0.58
N PHE A 73 -13.47 4.92 -0.65
CA PHE A 73 -14.69 4.39 -0.02
C PHE A 73 -15.82 4.08 -1.00
N THR A 74 -15.99 4.83 -2.06
CA THR A 74 -17.10 4.58 -3.00
C THR A 74 -16.64 3.91 -4.28
N ASN A 75 -15.36 4.08 -4.68
CA ASN A 75 -14.83 3.53 -5.91
C ASN A 75 -13.80 2.40 -5.67
N VAL A 76 -14.23 1.15 -5.91
CA VAL A 76 -13.36 -0.03 -5.75
C VAL A 76 -12.19 -0.03 -6.74
N ARG A 77 -12.34 0.56 -7.94
CA ARG A 77 -11.24 0.68 -8.92
C ARG A 77 -10.14 1.63 -8.44
N HIS A 78 -10.51 2.73 -7.80
CA HIS A 78 -9.55 3.68 -7.21
C HIS A 78 -8.73 3.01 -6.11
N LEU A 79 -9.42 2.29 -5.20
CA LEU A 79 -8.76 1.49 -4.18
C LEU A 79 -7.85 0.42 -4.83
N ALA A 80 -8.36 -0.36 -5.78
CA ALA A 80 -7.60 -1.42 -6.43
C ALA A 80 -6.33 -0.89 -7.11
N CYS A 81 -6.41 0.25 -7.80
CA CYS A 81 -5.25 0.87 -8.44
C CYS A 81 -4.16 1.25 -7.43
N SER A 82 -4.56 1.84 -6.29
CA SER A 82 -3.59 2.21 -5.26
C SER A 82 -2.98 0.98 -4.57
N GLU A 83 -3.76 -0.09 -4.38
CA GLU A 83 -3.25 -1.36 -3.85
C GLU A 83 -2.27 -2.06 -4.81
N VAL A 84 -2.54 -2.03 -6.13
CA VAL A 84 -1.62 -2.53 -7.16
C VAL A 84 -0.30 -1.76 -7.10
N ARG A 85 -0.35 -0.42 -7.02
CA ARG A 85 0.85 0.41 -6.97
C ARG A 85 1.62 0.25 -5.67
N ALA A 86 0.93 0.17 -4.54
CA ALA A 86 1.56 -0.06 -3.24
C ALA A 86 2.27 -1.42 -3.22
N ALA A 87 1.63 -2.50 -3.68
CA ALA A 87 2.26 -3.83 -3.76
C ALA A 87 3.44 -3.90 -4.75
N ASN A 88 3.36 -3.17 -5.87
CA ASN A 88 4.41 -3.11 -6.89
C ASN A 88 5.65 -2.35 -6.40
N LEU A 89 5.45 -1.19 -5.78
CA LEU A 89 6.53 -0.23 -5.48
C LEU A 89 7.11 -0.36 -4.05
N SER A 90 6.39 -0.96 -3.10
CA SER A 90 6.84 -1.09 -1.70
C SER A 90 7.97 -2.11 -1.49
N GLY A 91 8.18 -3.00 -2.45
CA GLY A 91 9.04 -4.16 -2.31
C GLY A 91 8.41 -5.32 -1.52
N ASP A 92 7.08 -5.33 -1.35
CA ASP A 92 6.33 -6.47 -0.80
C ASP A 92 6.53 -7.73 -1.66
N CYS A 93 6.55 -7.56 -2.97
CA CYS A 93 6.79 -8.60 -3.97
C CYS A 93 8.25 -8.73 -4.41
N SER A 94 9.20 -8.42 -3.51
CA SER A 94 10.64 -8.57 -3.75
C SER A 94 11.07 -10.03 -3.69
N LEU A 95 11.88 -10.44 -4.68
CA LEU A 95 12.39 -11.79 -4.94
C LEU A 95 13.01 -12.51 -3.72
N VAL A 96 13.52 -11.77 -2.72
CA VAL A 96 14.14 -12.37 -1.51
C VAL A 96 13.14 -13.15 -0.67
N ASN A 97 11.84 -12.83 -0.74
CA ASN A 97 10.80 -13.56 -0.02
C ASN A 97 10.23 -14.76 -0.82
N GLU A 98 10.58 -14.91 -2.10
CA GLU A 98 9.96 -15.89 -3.03
C GLU A 98 10.91 -16.96 -3.56
N ILE A 99 12.19 -16.96 -3.17
CA ILE A 99 13.17 -18.01 -3.53
C ILE A 99 12.75 -19.43 -3.06
N PHE A 100 11.72 -19.56 -2.21
CA PHE A 100 11.13 -20.85 -1.83
C PHE A 100 10.00 -21.36 -2.75
N ARG A 101 9.62 -20.66 -3.83
CA ARG A 101 8.58 -21.10 -4.78
C ARG A 101 9.14 -21.35 -6.18
N LEU A 102 9.97 -22.39 -6.26
CA LEU A 102 10.65 -22.92 -7.43
C LEU A 102 9.81 -22.94 -8.74
N HIS A 103 10.43 -22.38 -9.79
CA HIS A 103 10.21 -22.53 -11.24
C HIS A 103 9.07 -21.76 -11.96
N PHE A 104 9.48 -21.10 -13.06
CA PHE A 104 8.75 -20.40 -14.15
C PHE A 104 8.58 -18.86 -14.08
N GLY A 105 9.59 -18.13 -14.59
CA GLY A 105 9.42 -16.78 -15.16
C GLY A 105 9.35 -15.63 -14.16
N LEU A 106 10.51 -15.08 -13.80
CA LEU A 106 10.68 -13.98 -12.82
C LEU A 106 9.73 -12.79 -13.01
N LYS A 107 9.42 -12.40 -14.26
CA LYS A 107 8.48 -11.30 -14.56
C LYS A 107 7.02 -11.67 -14.27
N GLN A 108 6.63 -12.90 -14.56
CA GLN A 108 5.26 -13.37 -14.29
C GLN A 108 5.02 -13.53 -12.80
N HIS A 109 6.00 -14.03 -12.04
CA HIS A 109 5.90 -14.12 -10.59
C HIS A 109 5.64 -12.76 -9.92
N HIS A 110 6.35 -11.71 -10.33
CA HIS A 110 6.16 -10.39 -9.73
C HIS A 110 4.75 -9.85 -9.99
N GLN A 111 4.24 -9.97 -11.22
CA GLN A 111 2.87 -9.56 -11.55
C GLN A 111 1.83 -10.36 -10.76
N THR A 112 1.98 -11.68 -10.67
CA THR A 112 1.10 -12.54 -9.88
C THR A 112 1.10 -12.14 -8.41
N CYS A 113 2.28 -11.93 -7.81
CA CYS A 113 2.37 -11.47 -6.42
C CYS A 113 1.66 -10.13 -6.23
N VAL A 114 1.83 -9.17 -7.14
CA VAL A 114 1.18 -7.86 -7.06
C VAL A 114 -0.35 -8.00 -7.15
N ARG A 115 -0.87 -8.83 -8.06
CA ARG A 115 -2.31 -9.12 -8.16
C ARG A 115 -2.84 -9.72 -6.86
N ASP A 116 -2.21 -10.79 -6.38
CA ASP A 116 -2.63 -11.50 -5.18
C ASP A 116 -2.61 -10.57 -3.95
N ARG A 117 -1.56 -9.77 -3.81
CA ARG A 117 -1.42 -8.80 -2.71
C ARG A 117 -2.51 -7.74 -2.76
N ALA A 118 -2.80 -7.18 -3.93
CA ALA A 118 -3.83 -6.17 -4.09
C ALA A 118 -5.23 -6.72 -3.76
N ILE A 119 -5.58 -7.91 -4.27
CA ILE A 119 -6.85 -8.59 -3.98
C ILE A 119 -7.01 -8.79 -2.46
N LEU A 120 -5.97 -9.33 -1.80
CA LEU A 120 -5.99 -9.57 -0.35
C LEU A 120 -6.18 -8.27 0.45
N SER A 121 -5.53 -7.18 0.05
CA SER A 121 -5.71 -5.88 0.72
C SER A 121 -7.14 -5.36 0.57
N ILE A 122 -7.70 -5.42 -0.64
CA ILE A 122 -9.09 -4.97 -0.90
C ILE A 122 -10.07 -5.76 -0.05
N LEU A 123 -9.95 -7.09 0.01
CA LEU A 123 -10.82 -7.96 0.80
C LEU A 123 -10.69 -7.73 2.31
N ALA A 124 -9.52 -7.29 2.79
CA ALA A 124 -9.31 -6.97 4.19
C ALA A 124 -10.07 -5.70 4.62
N VAL A 125 -10.30 -4.76 3.70
CA VAL A 125 -10.91 -3.44 4.00
C VAL A 125 -12.33 -3.30 3.46
N ARG A 126 -12.73 -4.07 2.45
CA ARG A 126 -14.06 -4.02 1.83
C ARG A 126 -14.85 -5.31 2.05
N ASN A 127 -16.15 -5.15 2.25
CA ASN A 127 -17.09 -6.27 2.32
C ASN A 127 -17.63 -6.60 0.92
N ILE A 128 -16.77 -7.10 0.05
CA ILE A 128 -17.11 -7.52 -1.33
C ILE A 128 -16.67 -8.98 -1.56
N SER A 129 -17.20 -9.60 -2.61
CA SER A 129 -16.76 -10.96 -2.97
C SER A 129 -15.36 -10.93 -3.60
N LYS A 130 -14.69 -12.09 -3.58
CA LYS A 130 -13.36 -12.28 -4.17
C LYS A 130 -13.38 -11.98 -5.67
N GLU A 131 -14.43 -12.39 -6.35
CA GLU A 131 -14.63 -12.22 -7.79
C GLU A 131 -14.74 -10.74 -8.16
N VAL A 132 -15.41 -9.93 -7.34
CA VAL A 132 -15.51 -8.48 -7.53
C VAL A 132 -14.14 -7.81 -7.32
N ALA A 133 -13.38 -8.25 -6.31
CA ALA A 133 -12.03 -7.73 -6.06
C ALA A 133 -11.06 -8.09 -7.19
N GLU A 134 -11.06 -9.34 -7.65
CA GLU A 134 -10.28 -9.83 -8.79
C GLU A 134 -10.59 -9.01 -10.04
N LYS A 135 -11.88 -8.88 -10.39
CA LYS A 135 -12.29 -8.09 -11.55
C LYS A 135 -11.83 -6.63 -11.43
N ALA A 136 -11.96 -6.02 -10.25
CA ALA A 136 -11.53 -4.63 -10.05
C ALA A 136 -10.02 -4.46 -10.21
N VAL A 137 -9.22 -5.43 -9.76
CA VAL A 137 -7.77 -5.44 -9.97
C VAL A 137 -7.44 -5.65 -11.43
N ASP A 138 -8.08 -6.60 -12.11
CA ASP A 138 -7.85 -6.88 -13.53
C ASP A 138 -8.19 -5.67 -14.42
N ASP A 139 -9.31 -4.99 -14.13
CA ASP A 139 -9.75 -3.79 -14.85
C ASP A 139 -8.70 -2.65 -14.82
N VAL A 140 -7.90 -2.55 -13.75
CA VAL A 140 -6.94 -1.44 -13.53
C VAL A 140 -5.48 -1.85 -13.63
N PHE A 141 -5.19 -3.15 -13.77
CA PHE A 141 -3.84 -3.66 -13.55
C PHE A 141 -2.83 -3.05 -14.51
N GLU A 142 -3.09 -3.07 -15.82
CA GLU A 142 -2.11 -2.59 -16.81
C GLU A 142 -1.77 -1.10 -16.61
N SER A 143 -2.75 -0.24 -16.33
CA SER A 143 -2.48 1.18 -16.12
C SER A 143 -1.73 1.43 -14.82
N CYS A 144 -2.15 0.80 -13.72
CA CYS A 144 -1.61 1.07 -12.39
C CYS A 144 -0.28 0.36 -12.16
N PHE A 145 -0.06 -0.82 -12.75
CA PHE A 145 1.20 -1.54 -12.67
C PHE A 145 2.33 -0.80 -13.39
N ASN A 146 2.03 -0.15 -14.52
CA ASN A 146 3.01 0.61 -15.30
C ASN A 146 3.21 2.06 -14.78
N ASP A 147 2.44 2.50 -13.78
CA ASP A 147 2.64 3.78 -13.12
C ASP A 147 3.65 3.67 -11.97
N HIS A 148 4.88 4.09 -12.25
CA HIS A 148 6.00 4.02 -11.32
C HIS A 148 6.24 5.31 -10.53
N GLU A 149 5.34 6.29 -10.56
CA GLU A 149 5.48 7.49 -9.74
C GLU A 149 5.40 7.15 -8.24
N PRO A 150 6.22 7.79 -7.37
CA PRO A 150 7.16 8.89 -7.66
C PRO A 150 8.57 8.45 -8.05
N PHE A 151 8.83 7.14 -8.19
CA PHE A 151 10.17 6.59 -8.36
C PHE A 151 10.66 6.58 -9.81
N GLY A 152 9.74 6.61 -10.79
CA GLY A 152 10.03 6.44 -12.22
C GLY A 152 10.53 5.04 -12.61
N ARG A 153 10.69 4.14 -11.63
CA ARG A 153 11.13 2.74 -11.78
C ARG A 153 10.73 1.93 -10.56
N ILE A 154 10.65 0.61 -10.70
CA ILE A 154 10.41 -0.29 -9.56
C ILE A 154 11.73 -0.46 -8.75
N PRO A 155 11.77 -0.09 -7.45
CA PRO A 155 12.99 -0.15 -6.65
C PRO A 155 13.24 -1.56 -6.08
N HIS A 156 13.76 -2.48 -6.89
CA HIS A 156 14.00 -3.87 -6.48
C HIS A 156 15.06 -4.05 -5.38
N ASN A 157 16.01 -3.11 -5.27
CA ASN A 157 17.10 -3.14 -4.31
C ASN A 157 17.59 -1.72 -3.98
N LYS A 158 18.51 -1.61 -3.02
CA LYS A 158 19.09 -0.32 -2.57
C LYS A 158 19.73 0.48 -3.71
N THR A 159 20.36 -0.18 -4.68
CA THR A 159 21.00 0.49 -5.83
C THR A 159 19.95 1.11 -6.73
N TYR A 160 18.87 0.39 -7.04
CA TYR A 160 17.76 0.91 -7.82
C TYR A 160 17.05 2.07 -7.11
N ALA A 161 16.88 1.98 -5.79
CA ALA A 161 16.34 3.09 -4.99
C ALA A 161 17.23 4.34 -5.05
N LYS A 162 18.57 4.18 -5.01
CA LYS A 162 19.51 5.31 -5.18
C LYS A 162 19.38 5.94 -6.56
N TYR A 163 19.21 5.14 -7.62
CA TYR A 163 18.99 5.69 -8.95
C TYR A 163 17.67 6.45 -9.06
N ALA A 164 16.57 5.90 -8.53
CA ALA A 164 15.29 6.60 -8.47
C ALA A 164 15.42 7.97 -7.74
N TYR A 165 16.11 7.99 -6.60
CA TYR A 165 16.36 9.22 -5.85
C TYR A 165 17.20 10.23 -6.64
N ARG A 166 18.28 9.78 -7.30
CA ARG A 166 19.12 10.65 -8.13
C ARG A 166 18.32 11.24 -9.29
N ASP A 167 17.48 10.45 -9.93
CA ASP A 167 16.68 10.94 -11.07
C ASP A 167 15.63 11.95 -10.61
N PHE A 168 15.00 11.71 -9.44
CA PHE A 168 14.14 12.70 -8.79
C PHE A 168 14.88 14.02 -8.53
N GLN A 169 16.09 13.98 -7.95
CA GLN A 169 16.87 15.20 -7.69
C GLN A 169 17.25 15.97 -8.96
N ASN A 170 17.35 15.29 -10.10
CA ASN A 170 17.70 15.93 -11.37
C ASN A 170 16.48 16.31 -12.21
N ARG A 171 15.25 16.06 -11.74
CA ARG A 171 14.02 16.28 -12.52
C ARG A 171 13.83 17.72 -12.95
N ASP A 172 14.15 18.68 -12.07
CA ASP A 172 13.99 20.11 -12.35
C ASP A 172 15.27 20.74 -12.93
N ARG A 173 16.35 19.96 -13.07
CA ARG A 173 17.67 20.46 -13.47
C ARG A 173 17.67 21.00 -14.90
N TYR A 174 16.80 20.48 -15.76
CA TYR A 174 16.63 20.99 -17.12
C TYR A 174 16.02 22.39 -17.10
N TYR A 175 14.96 22.62 -16.33
CA TYR A 175 14.28 23.92 -16.24
C TYR A 175 15.03 24.98 -15.42
N SER A 176 16.00 24.60 -14.60
CA SER A 176 16.85 25.53 -13.84
C SER A 176 18.04 26.08 -14.63
N ASN A 177 18.31 25.58 -15.84
CA ASN A 177 19.44 26.00 -16.69
C ASN A 177 19.00 26.69 -18.00
N ILE A 178 17.71 27.04 -18.10
CA ILE A 178 17.10 27.82 -19.19
C ILE A 178 16.51 29.07 -18.55
#